data_AF-A0AAD5GQ37-F1
#
_entry.id   AF-A0AAD5GQ37-F1
#
_cell.length_a   1.000
_cell.length_b   1.000
_cell.length_c   1.000
_cell.angle_alpha   90.00
_cell.angle_beta   90.00
_cell.angle_gamma   90.00
#
_symmetry.space_group_name_H-M   'P 1'
#
loop_
_entity.id
_entity.type
_entity.pdbx_description
1 polymer ?
#
loop_
_entity_poly.entity_id
_entity_poly.type
_entity_poly.pdbx_seq_one_letter_code
_entity_poly.pdbx_strand_id
1 'polypeptide(L)'
;MEEEMVKLCNVMPVELAIKRELEYRKKMDALKNQHQYDLKPLISAQGPPTQARKEDAELAPSNFQKSPTLQFSASSRTLKEKLAFSCKACQLTFGCVFSLSYHIESQHHKVNMSQMKKRKQSLSNPIWCELCKSPCSSLGQVQAHLNGTRHSSSVSNSRNN
;
A
#
# COMPACT_ATOMS: atom_id res chain seq x y z
N MET A 1 -33.18 39.92 30.18
CA MET A 1 -31.77 39.72 29.79
C MET A 1 -31.69 38.29 29.30
N GLU A 2 -32.11 38.07 28.06
CA GLU A 2 -32.22 36.76 27.44
C GLU A 2 -31.38 36.85 26.17
N GLU A 3 -30.15 36.35 26.29
CA GLU A 3 -29.14 36.40 25.23
C GLU A 3 -29.56 35.48 24.08
N GLU A 4 -29.93 36.10 22.97
CA GLU A 4 -30.27 35.45 21.71
C GLU A 4 -29.05 34.69 21.16
N MET A 5 -28.96 33.40 21.46
CA MET A 5 -28.04 32.49 20.78
C MET A 5 -28.51 32.32 19.33
N VAL A 6 -27.96 33.13 18.44
CA VAL A 6 -28.07 33.01 17.00
C VAL A 6 -27.58 31.62 16.57
N LYS A 7 -28.51 30.66 16.44
CA LYS A 7 -28.26 29.33 15.85
C LYS A 7 -28.12 29.47 14.34
N LEU A 8 -26.92 29.82 13.88
CA LEU A 8 -26.54 29.64 12.48
C LEU A 8 -26.38 28.13 12.22
N CYS A 9 -27.44 27.49 11.72
CA CYS A 9 -27.53 26.04 11.50
C CYS A 9 -26.47 25.41 10.58
N ASN A 10 -25.61 26.23 9.95
CA ASN A 10 -24.57 25.79 9.01
C ASN A 10 -23.15 26.00 9.55
N VAL A 11 -22.99 26.53 10.76
CA VAL A 11 -21.67 26.74 11.39
C VAL A 11 -21.46 25.65 12.43
N MET A 12 -20.41 24.86 12.25
CA MET A 12 -20.02 23.82 13.20
C MET A 12 -19.66 24.50 14.54
N PRO A 13 -20.26 24.10 15.68
CA PRO A 13 -19.84 24.60 16.98
C PRO A 13 -18.35 24.34 17.22
N VAL A 14 -17.66 25.33 17.79
CA VAL A 14 -16.20 25.29 17.99
C VAL A 14 -15.80 24.11 18.87
N GLU A 15 -16.61 23.80 19.88
CA GLU A 15 -16.41 22.69 20.80
C GLU A 15 -16.43 21.35 20.05
N LEU A 16 -17.34 21.21 19.08
CA LEU A 16 -17.45 20.00 18.26
C LEU A 16 -16.28 19.86 17.29
N ALA A 17 -15.79 20.98 16.73
CA ALA A 17 -14.60 21.00 15.89
C ALA A 17 -13.34 20.59 16.69
N ILE A 18 -13.15 21.15 17.89
CA ILE A 18 -12.05 20.82 18.81
C ILE A 18 -12.12 19.34 19.20
N LYS A 19 -13.30 18.82 19.53
CA LYS A 19 -13.48 17.41 19.90
C LYS A 19 -13.06 16.47 18.79
N ARG A 20 -13.44 16.75 17.54
CA ARG A 20 -13.06 15.94 16.37
C ARG A 20 -11.55 15.97 16.13
N GLU A 21 -10.91 17.14 16.27
CA GLU A 21 -9.45 17.28 16.13
C GLU A 21 -8.70 16.48 17.21
N LEU A 22 -9.14 16.52 18.47
CA LEU A 22 -8.54 15.74 19.55
C LEU A 22 -8.70 14.24 19.35
N GLU A 23 -9.88 13.78 18.93
CA GLU A 23 -10.12 12.37 18.61
C GLU A 23 -9.25 11.89 17.44
N TYR A 24 -9.06 12.73 16.42
CA TYR A 24 -8.18 12.43 15.30
C TYR A 24 -6.72 12.27 15.77
N ARG A 25 -6.20 13.22 16.56
CA ARG A 25 -4.85 13.14 17.13
C ARG A 25 -4.64 11.86 17.94
N LYS A 26 -5.59 11.53 18.82
CA LYS A 26 -5.54 10.31 19.64
C LYS A 26 -5.50 9.03 18.79
N LYS A 27 -6.29 8.96 17.70
CA LYS A 27 -6.25 7.81 16.78
C LYS A 27 -4.93 7.72 16.02
N MET A 28 -4.36 8.85 15.59
CA MET A 28 -3.06 8.89 14.94
C MET A 28 -1.93 8.47 15.87
N ASP A 29 -1.97 8.90 17.13
CA ASP A 29 -1.01 8.47 18.15
C ASP A 29 -1.15 6.97 18.45
N ALA A 30 -2.37 6.43 18.51
CA ALA A 30 -2.58 4.98 18.69
C ALA A 30 -1.99 4.18 17.53
N LEU A 31 -2.17 4.62 16.28
CA LEU A 31 -1.60 3.97 15.09
C LEU A 31 -0.07 4.08 15.06
N LYS A 32 0.48 5.24 15.44
CA LYS A 32 1.93 5.46 15.55
C LYS A 32 2.55 4.60 16.64
N ASN A 33 1.91 4.51 17.81
CA ASN A 33 2.34 3.62 18.90
C ASN A 33 2.26 2.16 18.48
N GLN A 34 1.19 1.73 17.78
CA GLN A 34 1.07 0.38 17.25
C GLN A 34 2.25 0.02 16.33
N HIS A 35 2.69 0.96 15.47
CA HIS A 35 3.88 0.76 14.64
C HIS A 35 5.19 0.79 15.46
N GLN A 36 5.24 1.54 16.56
CA GLN A 36 6.39 1.60 17.46
C GLN A 36 6.54 0.34 18.32
N TYR A 37 5.46 -0.35 18.67
CA TYR A 37 5.50 -1.64 19.38
C TYR A 37 5.97 -2.80 18.50
N ASP A 38 5.79 -2.70 17.18
CA ASP A 38 6.27 -3.71 16.20
C ASP A 38 7.76 -3.50 15.80
N LEU A 39 8.33 -2.35 16.15
CA LEU A 39 9.71 -1.95 15.82
C LEU A 39 10.57 -1.68 17.07
N LYS A 40 10.50 -2.53 18.09
CA LYS A 40 11.63 -2.65 19.04
C LYS A 40 12.61 -3.73 18.58
N PRO A 41 13.62 -3.42 17.74
CA PRO A 41 14.87 -4.16 17.74
C PRO A 41 15.52 -4.06 19.13
N LEU A 42 15.90 -5.24 19.64
CA LEU A 42 16.93 -5.42 20.65
C LEU A 42 18.20 -4.62 20.29
N ILE A 43 19.05 -4.39 21.31
CA ILE A 43 20.46 -3.93 21.31
C ILE A 43 20.56 -2.46 21.78
N SER A 44 21.39 -2.03 22.75
CA SER A 44 22.52 -2.60 23.48
C SER A 44 22.78 -1.72 24.72
N ALA A 45 23.14 -2.32 25.85
CA ALA A 45 24.07 -1.68 26.79
C ALA A 45 25.32 -2.57 26.86
N GLN A 46 26.48 -1.95 26.71
CA GLN A 46 27.77 -2.54 26.33
C GLN A 46 28.51 -3.22 27.50
N GLY A 47 29.35 -4.21 27.18
CA GLY A 47 30.43 -4.73 28.03
C GLY A 47 31.17 -5.94 27.41
N PRO A 48 32.51 -5.91 27.19
CA PRO A 48 33.30 -6.97 26.51
C PRO A 48 34.13 -7.84 27.50
N PRO A 49 35.10 -8.69 27.08
CA PRO A 49 34.97 -9.97 26.36
C PRO A 49 35.76 -11.13 27.06
N THR A 50 35.29 -12.38 27.07
CA THR A 50 36.18 -13.53 27.36
C THR A 50 35.65 -14.88 26.86
N GLN A 51 36.36 -15.40 25.85
CA GLN A 51 36.75 -16.78 25.53
C GLN A 51 35.85 -18.01 25.77
N ALA A 52 35.91 -18.88 24.75
CA ALA A 52 36.10 -20.34 24.79
C ALA A 52 34.89 -21.25 24.51
N ARG A 53 35.03 -22.00 23.38
CA ARG A 53 34.80 -23.46 23.18
C ARG A 53 33.36 -23.97 23.47
N LYS A 54 32.75 -24.94 22.78
CA LYS A 54 33.09 -25.99 21.80
C LYS A 54 31.78 -26.79 21.53
N GLU A 55 31.71 -27.50 20.40
CA GLU A 55 31.03 -28.84 20.23
C GLU A 55 29.47 -28.84 20.29
N ASP A 56 28.66 -29.55 19.49
CA ASP A 56 28.76 -30.47 18.35
C ASP A 56 27.32 -30.73 17.82
N ALA A 57 27.19 -31.42 16.68
CA ALA A 57 26.01 -32.17 16.18
C ALA A 57 25.11 -31.53 15.08
N GLU A 58 25.61 -31.61 13.85
CA GLU A 58 25.09 -32.41 12.71
C GLU A 58 23.57 -32.56 12.40
N LEU A 59 23.32 -32.40 11.09
CA LEU A 59 22.27 -32.97 10.20
C LEU A 59 20.99 -32.15 9.89
N ALA A 60 20.92 -31.76 8.61
CA ALA A 60 19.86 -31.17 7.79
C ALA A 60 18.54 -32.01 7.75
N PRO A 61 17.38 -31.59 7.14
CA PRO A 61 17.25 -30.66 6.01
C PRO A 61 16.05 -29.68 6.00
N SER A 62 16.14 -28.80 5.00
CA SER A 62 15.13 -27.89 4.45
C SER A 62 13.65 -28.12 4.80
N ASN A 63 12.98 -27.06 5.27
CA ASN A 63 11.63 -26.77 4.82
C ASN A 63 11.31 -25.27 4.91
N PHE A 64 11.23 -24.63 3.74
CA PHE A 64 10.73 -23.28 3.57
C PHE A 64 9.22 -23.27 3.85
N GLN A 65 8.83 -22.97 5.09
CA GLN A 65 7.44 -22.70 5.41
C GLN A 65 7.14 -21.22 5.17
N LYS A 66 6.76 -21.00 3.90
CA LYS A 66 5.78 -20.04 3.39
C LYS A 66 5.21 -19.10 4.45
N SER A 67 5.53 -17.82 4.29
CA SER A 67 4.89 -16.70 4.94
C SER A 67 3.35 -16.75 4.80
N PRO A 68 2.60 -16.19 5.77
CA PRO A 68 1.15 -16.33 5.83
C PRO A 68 0.51 -15.66 4.62
N THR A 69 -0.22 -16.48 3.86
CA THR A 69 -1.23 -16.03 2.92
C THR A 69 -2.25 -15.21 3.69
N LEU A 70 -2.29 -13.90 3.48
CA LEU A 70 -3.43 -13.08 3.86
C LEU A 70 -4.62 -13.53 2.99
N GLN A 71 -5.33 -14.54 3.47
CA GLN A 71 -6.64 -14.92 2.95
C GLN A 71 -7.59 -13.78 3.32
N PHE A 72 -7.75 -12.82 2.41
CA PHE A 72 -8.90 -11.95 2.45
C PHE A 72 -10.10 -12.80 2.09
N SER A 73 -10.91 -13.12 3.09
CA SER A 73 -12.15 -13.88 2.98
C SER A 73 -13.00 -13.26 1.88
N ALA A 74 -13.19 -14.02 0.81
CA ALA A 74 -14.03 -13.68 -0.32
C ALA A 74 -15.51 -13.73 0.09
N SER A 75 -15.98 -12.65 0.73
CA SER A 75 -17.40 -12.41 0.96
C SER A 75 -17.73 -10.97 0.61
N SER A 76 -17.89 -10.71 -0.69
CA SER A 76 -18.79 -9.72 -1.29
C SER A 76 -18.71 -9.83 -2.81
N ARG A 77 -19.58 -10.67 -3.39
CA ARG A 77 -19.77 -10.75 -4.84
C ARG A 77 -20.55 -9.51 -5.30
N THR A 78 -19.90 -8.34 -5.46
CA THR A 78 -20.36 -7.16 -6.26
C THR A 78 -19.32 -6.02 -6.39
N LEU A 79 -18.00 -6.28 -6.36
CA LEU A 79 -16.97 -5.29 -6.75
C LEU A 79 -16.07 -5.82 -7.88
N LYS A 80 -16.68 -6.46 -8.88
CA LYS A 80 -16.01 -6.90 -10.12
C LYS A 80 -15.79 -5.74 -11.10
N GLU A 81 -16.21 -4.54 -10.74
CA GLU A 81 -16.03 -3.31 -11.50
C GLU A 81 -14.91 -2.50 -10.85
N LYS A 82 -13.93 -2.08 -11.64
CA LYS A 82 -12.84 -1.14 -11.29
C LYS A 82 -11.53 -1.72 -10.75
N LEU A 83 -11.13 -2.95 -11.11
CA LEU A 83 -9.68 -3.25 -11.11
C LEU A 83 -9.06 -2.63 -12.35
N ALA A 84 -8.53 -1.41 -12.22
CA ALA A 84 -8.08 -0.61 -13.35
C ALA A 84 -6.65 -0.93 -13.81
N PHE A 85 -5.78 -1.39 -12.88
CA PHE A 85 -4.36 -1.58 -13.16
C PHE A 85 -3.76 -2.82 -12.51
N SER A 86 -2.78 -3.42 -13.18
CA SER A 86 -1.97 -4.51 -12.64
C SER A 86 -0.48 -4.26 -12.83
N CYS A 87 0.33 -4.69 -11.86
CA CYS A 87 1.79 -4.69 -11.94
C CYS A 87 2.25 -6.12 -12.23
N LYS A 88 2.71 -6.39 -13.44
CA LYS A 88 3.14 -7.74 -13.87
C LYS A 88 4.43 -8.18 -13.18
N ALA A 89 5.27 -7.24 -12.78
CA ALA A 89 6.50 -7.58 -12.08
C ALA A 89 6.29 -8.03 -10.64
N CYS A 90 5.33 -7.42 -9.94
CA CYS A 90 4.98 -7.81 -8.57
C CYS A 90 3.77 -8.76 -8.52
N GLN A 91 3.12 -9.00 -9.66
CA GLN A 91 1.88 -9.77 -9.79
C GLN A 91 0.76 -9.28 -8.86
N LEU A 92 0.67 -7.95 -8.69
CA LEU A 92 -0.34 -7.28 -7.86
C LEU A 92 -1.35 -6.55 -8.72
N THR A 93 -2.61 -6.55 -8.30
CA THR A 93 -3.72 -5.82 -8.95
C THR A 93 -4.20 -4.69 -8.05
N PHE A 94 -4.54 -3.56 -8.66
CA PHE A 94 -4.91 -2.33 -7.97
C PHE A 94 -6.27 -1.83 -8.44
N GLY A 95 -7.12 -1.48 -7.48
CA GLY A 95 -8.43 -0.88 -7.74
C GLY A 95 -8.37 0.62 -8.05
N CYS A 96 -7.27 1.30 -7.73
CA CYS A 96 -7.11 2.72 -7.96
C CYS A 96 -5.69 3.12 -8.34
N VAL A 97 -5.57 4.23 -9.06
CA VAL A 97 -4.28 4.81 -9.50
C VAL A 97 -3.42 5.18 -8.29
N PHE A 98 -4.01 5.75 -7.25
CA PHE A 98 -3.28 6.14 -6.04
C PHE A 98 -2.53 4.95 -5.39
N SER A 99 -3.20 3.81 -5.24
CA SER A 99 -2.58 2.59 -4.69
C SER A 99 -1.46 2.04 -5.58
N LEU A 100 -1.64 2.13 -6.91
CA LEU A 100 -0.60 1.78 -7.87
C LEU A 100 0.60 2.73 -7.78
N SER A 101 0.37 4.05 -7.71
CA SER A 101 1.43 5.06 -7.58
C SER A 101 2.28 4.78 -6.35
N TYR A 102 1.63 4.63 -5.19
CA TYR A 102 2.30 4.31 -3.95
C TYR A 102 3.08 2.98 -4.04
N HIS A 103 2.50 1.96 -4.68
CA HIS A 103 3.19 0.70 -4.93
C HIS A 103 4.45 0.88 -5.77
N ILE A 104 4.40 1.61 -6.89
CA ILE A 104 5.55 1.81 -7.79
C ILE A 104 6.67 2.57 -7.06
N GLU A 105 6.31 3.51 -6.20
CA GLU A 105 7.26 4.32 -5.42
C GLU A 105 7.88 3.55 -4.24
N SER A 106 7.24 2.47 -3.80
CA SER A 106 7.69 1.64 -2.68
C SER A 106 9.08 1.02 -2.91
N GLN A 107 9.83 0.84 -1.82
CA GLN A 107 11.14 0.18 -1.88
C GLN A 107 11.04 -1.27 -2.34
N HIS A 108 9.95 -1.96 -1.99
CA HIS A 108 9.73 -3.35 -2.40
C HIS A 108 9.65 -3.47 -3.94
N HIS A 109 8.93 -2.56 -4.60
CA HIS A 109 8.87 -2.53 -6.06
C HIS A 109 10.26 -2.24 -6.67
N LYS A 110 11.00 -1.27 -6.13
CA LYS A 110 12.35 -0.91 -6.62
C LYS A 110 13.36 -2.05 -6.49
N VAL A 111 13.35 -2.75 -5.37
CA VAL A 111 14.21 -3.92 -5.13
C VAL A 111 13.83 -5.04 -6.10
N ASN A 112 12.54 -5.34 -6.26
CA ASN A 112 12.08 -6.37 -7.19
C ASN A 112 12.45 -6.04 -8.65
N MET A 113 12.24 -4.79 -9.08
CA MET A 113 12.68 -4.28 -10.39
C MET A 113 14.19 -4.45 -10.61
N SER A 114 14.99 -4.14 -9.59
CA SER A 114 16.46 -4.27 -9.67
C SER A 114 16.90 -5.73 -9.74
N GLN A 115 16.25 -6.61 -8.98
CA GLN A 115 16.51 -8.05 -9.04
C GLN A 115 16.13 -8.66 -10.40
N MET A 116 15.00 -8.25 -10.97
CA MET A 116 14.57 -8.70 -12.31
C MET A 116 15.58 -8.30 -13.40
N LYS A 117 16.12 -7.07 -13.33
CA LYS A 117 17.19 -6.62 -14.25
C LYS A 117 18.43 -7.50 -14.16
N LYS A 118 18.86 -7.88 -12.94
CA LYS A 118 20.01 -8.78 -12.74
C LYS A 118 19.76 -10.18 -13.32
N ARG A 119 18.52 -10.66 -13.30
CA ARG A 119 18.11 -11.97 -13.85
C ARG A 119 17.87 -11.99 -15.37
N LYS A 120 18.22 -10.90 -16.10
CA LYS A 120 17.91 -10.71 -17.53
C LYS A 120 16.40 -10.77 -17.87
N GLN A 121 15.53 -10.63 -16.88
CA GLN A 121 14.07 -10.62 -17.06
C GLN A 121 13.53 -9.19 -16.99
N SER A 122 14.12 -8.28 -17.78
CA SER A 122 13.70 -6.87 -17.76
C SER A 122 12.35 -6.71 -18.46
N LEU A 123 11.30 -6.53 -17.68
CA LEU A 123 10.01 -6.07 -18.20
C LEU A 123 10.13 -4.56 -18.49
N SER A 124 10.15 -4.19 -19.78
CA SER A 124 10.15 -2.77 -20.17
C SER A 124 8.86 -2.06 -19.73
N ASN A 125 7.76 -2.80 -19.57
CA ASN A 125 6.46 -2.26 -19.20
C ASN A 125 5.84 -3.07 -18.06
N PRO A 126 6.17 -2.75 -16.80
CA PRO A 126 5.69 -3.52 -15.66
C PRO A 126 4.23 -3.23 -15.31
N ILE A 127 3.66 -2.12 -15.79
CA ILE A 127 2.30 -1.68 -15.46
C ILE A 127 1.38 -2.01 -16.62
N TRP A 128 0.16 -2.44 -16.32
CA TRP A 128 -0.84 -2.84 -17.30
C TRP A 128 -2.20 -2.23 -16.95
N CYS A 129 -2.86 -1.61 -17.92
CA CYS A 129 -4.23 -1.14 -17.77
C CYS A 129 -5.20 -2.21 -18.26
N GLU A 130 -6.08 -2.70 -17.38
CA GLU A 130 -7.05 -3.73 -17.73
C GLU A 130 -8.21 -3.19 -18.59
N LEU A 131 -8.54 -1.90 -18.45
CA LEU A 131 -9.59 -1.24 -19.24
C LEU A 131 -9.17 -1.01 -20.69
N CYS A 132 -7.93 -0.60 -20.90
CA CYS A 132 -7.40 -0.29 -22.23
C CYS A 132 -6.61 -1.43 -22.86
N LYS A 133 -6.33 -2.49 -22.09
CA LYS A 133 -5.45 -3.62 -22.44
C LYS A 133 -4.12 -3.15 -23.00
N SER A 134 -3.52 -2.14 -22.36
CA SER A 134 -2.29 -1.51 -22.82
C SER A 134 -1.23 -1.51 -21.71
N PRO A 135 0.03 -1.83 -22.06
CA PRO A 135 1.15 -1.71 -21.13
C PRO A 135 1.54 -0.24 -20.93
N CYS A 136 2.03 0.11 -19.75
CA CYS A 136 2.63 1.40 -19.41
C CYS A 136 4.01 1.16 -18.79
N SER A 137 5.00 1.98 -19.18
CA SER A 137 6.38 1.80 -18.74
C SER A 137 6.69 2.48 -17.41
N SER A 138 5.95 3.54 -17.06
CA SER A 138 6.22 4.37 -15.89
C SER A 138 4.95 5.05 -15.37
N LEU A 139 5.04 5.61 -14.16
CA LEU A 139 3.95 6.36 -13.54
C LEU A 139 3.54 7.58 -14.40
N GLY A 140 4.50 8.31 -14.96
CA GLY A 140 4.20 9.45 -15.84
C GLY A 140 3.41 9.04 -17.08
N GLN A 141 3.71 7.87 -17.66
CA GLN A 141 2.92 7.32 -18.76
C GLN A 141 1.52 6.91 -18.32
N VAL A 142 1.36 6.35 -17.11
CA VAL A 142 0.03 6.04 -16.56
C VAL A 142 -0.81 7.30 -16.40
N GLN A 143 -0.21 8.38 -15.88
CA GLN A 143 -0.91 9.66 -15.73
C GLN A 143 -1.32 10.25 -17.08
N ALA A 144 -0.43 10.26 -18.06
CA ALA A 144 -0.75 10.69 -19.42
C ALA A 144 -1.82 9.80 -20.07
N HIS A 145 -1.75 8.48 -19.85
CA HIS A 145 -2.70 7.50 -20.33
C HIS A 145 -4.12 7.77 -19.79
N LEU A 146 -4.24 8.04 -18.49
CA LEU A 146 -5.52 8.36 -17.83
C LEU A 146 -6.16 9.62 -18.40
N ASN A 147 -5.34 10.62 -18.73
CA ASN A 147 -5.80 11.88 -19.32
C ASN A 147 -6.07 11.77 -20.83
N GLY A 148 -5.79 10.61 -21.45
CA GLY A 148 -5.98 10.38 -22.87
C GLY A 148 -7.44 10.13 -23.25
N THR A 149 -7.81 10.55 -24.46
CA THR A 149 -9.15 10.36 -25.04
C THR A 149 -9.56 8.89 -25.12
N ARG A 150 -8.59 7.99 -25.41
CA ARG A 150 -8.82 6.54 -25.47
C ARG A 150 -9.27 5.97 -24.13
N HIS A 151 -8.59 6.32 -23.04
CA HIS A 151 -8.96 5.83 -21.70
C HIS A 151 -10.32 6.37 -21.27
N SER A 152 -10.57 7.67 -21.48
CA SER A 152 -11.87 8.30 -21.20
C SER A 152 -13.03 7.63 -21.94
N SER A 153 -12.83 7.26 -23.20
CA SER A 153 -13.82 6.53 -24.01
C SER A 153 -14.08 5.12 -23.46
N SER A 154 -13.03 4.39 -23.05
CA SER A 154 -13.19 3.08 -22.42
C SER A 154 -13.91 3.16 -21.07
N VAL A 155 -13.61 4.18 -20.27
CA VAL A 155 -14.24 4.40 -18.95
C VAL A 155 -15.73 4.73 -19.09
N SER A 156 -16.10 5.57 -20.05
CA SER A 156 -17.51 5.91 -20.31
C SER A 156 -18.29 4.71 -20.84
N ASN A 157 -17.72 3.94 -21.77
CA ASN A 157 -18.35 2.72 -22.27
C ASN A 157 -18.57 1.66 -21.17
N SER A 158 -17.62 1.52 -20.24
CA SER A 158 -17.71 0.58 -19.12
C SER A 158 -18.79 0.96 -18.08
N ARG A 159 -19.34 2.18 -18.10
CA ARG A 159 -20.41 2.61 -17.18
C ARG A 159 -21.82 2.43 -17.75
N ASN A 160 -21.93 2.21 -19.06
CA ASN A 160 -23.21 2.18 -19.78
C ASN A 160 -23.69 0.76 -20.13
N ASN A 161 -23.06 -0.28 -19.58
CA ASN A 161 -23.36 -1.69 -19.81
C ASN A 161 -23.39 -2.43 -18.48
#